data_AF-A0A261WDD7-F1
#
_entry.id   AF-A0A261WDD7-F1
#
_cell.length_a   1.000
_cell.length_b   1.000
_cell.length_c   1.000
_cell.angle_alpha   90.00
_cell.angle_beta   90.00
_cell.angle_gamma   90.00
#
_symmetry.space_group_name_H-M   'P 1'
#
loop_
_entity.id
_entity.type
_entity.pdbx_description
1 polymer ?
#
loop_
_entity_poly.entity_id
_entity_poly.type
_entity_poly.pdbx_seq_one_letter_code
_entity_poly.pdbx_strand_id
1 'polypeptide(L)'
;MGHRLADSQNNADLKTALDEIQLENELIIEKLHHVQESLEQSLIKNKKLSKASEQQARRVERLLDKYPDHWEIESLIISAAHISTDKQTTQWQLVNAYIANEVVSDILFKLTVCKNGAIGFEIQKTERNWLTWSPSNSDSDILHISTSKGGAYDGTNKVISSLGPKDWARLNSLVETLIRYLTDSSQHSFPEQADKKMTLDGLDNFKQILRQWPMVPRYDGIKLTDTFQEGSYKSLGIAITNFTIGQHRWGTIEYRLASVDQLNETFGSHPRIEFPASNKTSLQNWFAETEDERGPRLELRFAKPDEMDLQVWSTIAAEDKLLIAGLIGSLNHQLFDLKSKSETINLKWSDWLELAQTIKNISIHKTTSMQK
;
A
#
# COMPACT_ATOMS: atom_id res chain seq x y z
N MET A 1 -70.07 -74.03 -7.60
CA MET A 1 -70.26 -73.07 -6.49
C MET A 1 -68.95 -72.57 -5.86
N GLY A 2 -67.81 -73.26 -5.99
CA GLY A 2 -66.53 -72.80 -5.43
C GLY A 2 -65.86 -71.59 -6.13
N HIS A 3 -66.08 -71.39 -7.43
CA HIS A 3 -65.43 -70.28 -8.18
C HIS A 3 -65.93 -68.87 -7.80
N ARG A 4 -67.23 -68.71 -7.48
CA ARG A 4 -67.81 -67.38 -7.15
C ARG A 4 -67.43 -66.86 -5.76
N LEU A 5 -67.02 -67.73 -4.84
CA LEU A 5 -66.59 -67.35 -3.49
C LEU A 5 -65.12 -66.91 -3.48
N ALA A 6 -64.25 -67.56 -4.27
CA ALA A 6 -62.86 -67.13 -4.46
C ALA A 6 -62.75 -65.79 -5.19
N ASP A 7 -63.60 -65.56 -6.20
CA ASP A 7 -63.65 -64.27 -6.93
C ASP A 7 -64.19 -63.13 -6.05
N SER A 8 -65.11 -63.41 -5.11
CA SER A 8 -65.62 -62.43 -4.14
C SER A 8 -64.58 -62.05 -3.09
N GLN A 9 -63.76 -63.02 -2.65
CA GLN A 9 -62.69 -62.78 -1.67
C GLN A 9 -61.55 -61.97 -2.31
N ASN A 10 -61.12 -62.36 -3.52
CA ASN A 10 -60.12 -61.61 -4.29
C ASN A 10 -60.55 -60.17 -4.60
N ASN A 11 -61.84 -59.92 -4.85
CA ASN A 11 -62.34 -58.56 -5.11
C ASN A 11 -62.36 -57.70 -3.84
N ALA A 12 -62.60 -58.30 -2.66
CA ALA A 12 -62.56 -57.61 -1.39
C ALA A 12 -61.10 -57.28 -0.98
N ASP A 13 -60.18 -58.21 -1.19
CA ASP A 13 -58.76 -58.01 -0.92
C ASP A 13 -58.15 -56.97 -1.89
N LEU A 14 -58.53 -57.00 -3.18
CA LEU A 14 -58.13 -55.96 -4.13
C LEU A 14 -58.63 -54.58 -3.72
N LYS A 15 -59.87 -54.49 -3.26
CA LYS A 15 -60.47 -53.21 -2.85
C LYS A 15 -59.79 -52.63 -1.61
N THR A 16 -59.45 -53.49 -0.65
CA THR A 16 -58.72 -53.10 0.56
C THR A 16 -57.32 -52.59 0.21
N ALA A 17 -56.60 -53.28 -0.67
CA ALA A 17 -55.29 -52.84 -1.15
C ALA A 17 -55.37 -51.51 -1.94
N LEU A 18 -56.44 -51.29 -2.70
CA LEU A 18 -56.66 -50.06 -3.47
C LEU A 18 -56.95 -48.86 -2.55
N ASP A 19 -57.74 -49.08 -1.49
CA ASP A 19 -58.02 -48.08 -0.46
C ASP A 19 -56.75 -47.73 0.36
N GLU A 20 -55.91 -48.73 0.68
CA GLU A 20 -54.60 -48.52 1.34
C GLU A 20 -53.65 -47.71 0.45
N ILE A 21 -53.56 -48.03 -0.84
CA ILE A 21 -52.75 -47.26 -1.81
C ILE A 21 -53.29 -45.83 -1.98
N GLN A 22 -54.61 -45.63 -1.93
CA GLN A 22 -55.20 -44.28 -1.97
C GLN A 22 -54.82 -43.47 -0.72
N LEU A 23 -54.94 -44.06 0.47
CA LEU A 23 -54.52 -43.41 1.73
C LEU A 23 -53.02 -43.09 1.74
N GLU A 24 -52.19 -44.00 1.24
CA GLU A 24 -50.74 -43.75 1.14
C GLU A 24 -50.42 -42.61 0.15
N ASN A 25 -51.12 -42.56 -0.99
CA ASN A 25 -50.97 -41.47 -1.96
C ASN A 25 -51.41 -40.11 -1.37
N GLU A 26 -52.53 -40.06 -0.65
CA GLU A 26 -53.00 -38.84 0.02
C GLU A 26 -51.98 -38.35 1.07
N LEU A 27 -51.43 -39.26 1.87
CA LEU A 27 -50.39 -38.95 2.85
C LEU A 27 -49.09 -38.45 2.19
N ILE A 28 -48.70 -39.04 1.05
CA ILE A 28 -47.53 -38.60 0.29
C ILE A 28 -47.75 -37.18 -0.25
N ILE A 29 -48.94 -36.88 -0.78
CA ILE A 29 -49.29 -35.55 -1.30
C ILE A 29 -49.24 -34.50 -0.18
N GLU A 30 -49.81 -34.81 0.99
CA GLU A 30 -49.75 -33.91 2.15
C GLU A 30 -48.31 -33.64 2.60
N LYS A 31 -47.49 -34.70 2.71
CA LYS A 31 -46.06 -34.57 3.03
C LYS A 31 -45.32 -33.72 1.99
N LEU A 32 -45.64 -33.90 0.71
CA LEU A 32 -45.01 -33.15 -0.37
C LEU A 32 -45.38 -31.66 -0.32
N HIS A 33 -46.65 -31.34 -0.03
CA HIS A 33 -47.07 -29.96 0.21
C HIS A 33 -46.37 -29.34 1.41
N HIS A 34 -46.25 -30.08 2.52
CA HIS A 34 -45.56 -29.56 3.70
C HIS A 34 -44.08 -29.29 3.44
N VAL A 35 -43.40 -30.18 2.70
CA VAL A 35 -42.01 -29.98 2.29
C VAL A 35 -41.87 -28.79 1.34
N GLN A 36 -42.79 -28.61 0.38
CA GLN A 36 -42.79 -27.46 -0.52
C GLN A 36 -42.96 -26.15 0.25
N GLU A 37 -43.91 -26.07 1.18
CA GLU A 37 -44.13 -24.88 1.99
C GLU A 37 -42.91 -24.55 2.86
N SER A 38 -42.32 -25.55 3.50
CA SER A 38 -41.09 -25.40 4.28
C SER A 38 -39.91 -24.92 3.43
N LEU A 39 -39.79 -25.42 2.19
CA LEU A 39 -38.77 -24.98 1.24
C LEU A 39 -39.00 -23.53 0.82
N GLU A 40 -40.23 -23.15 0.49
CA GLU A 40 -40.58 -21.77 0.12
C GLU A 40 -40.27 -20.79 1.26
N GLN A 41 -40.66 -21.14 2.48
CA GLN A 41 -40.34 -20.34 3.67
C GLN A 41 -38.81 -20.21 3.86
N SER A 42 -38.07 -21.30 3.67
CA SER A 42 -36.61 -21.30 3.75
C SER A 42 -35.96 -20.43 2.66
N LEU A 43 -36.48 -20.47 1.42
CA LEU A 43 -36.01 -19.63 0.32
C LEU A 43 -36.28 -18.14 0.57
N ILE A 44 -37.46 -17.79 1.08
CA ILE A 44 -37.80 -16.41 1.45
C ILE A 44 -36.87 -15.92 2.56
N LYS A 45 -36.62 -16.75 3.58
CA LYS A 45 -35.71 -16.43 4.68
C LYS A 45 -34.28 -16.21 4.18
N ASN A 46 -33.75 -17.11 3.35
CA ASN A 46 -32.42 -16.97 2.75
C ASN A 46 -32.31 -15.70 1.89
N LYS A 47 -33.34 -15.38 1.09
CA LYS A 47 -33.35 -14.15 0.29
C LYS A 47 -33.36 -12.88 1.16
N LYS A 48 -34.09 -12.90 2.29
CA LYS A 48 -34.07 -11.79 3.26
C LYS A 48 -32.71 -11.64 3.92
N LEU A 49 -32.09 -12.75 4.34
CA LEU A 49 -30.76 -12.76 4.96
C LEU A 49 -29.68 -12.28 3.99
N SER A 50 -29.70 -12.74 2.74
CA SER A 50 -28.77 -12.29 1.70
C SER A 50 -28.89 -10.79 1.45
N LYS A 51 -30.11 -10.25 1.32
CA LYS A 51 -30.32 -8.79 1.20
C LYS A 51 -29.82 -8.01 2.42
N ALA A 52 -30.06 -8.51 3.63
CA ALA A 52 -29.59 -7.87 4.85
C ALA A 52 -28.05 -7.86 4.92
N SER A 53 -27.42 -8.97 4.55
CA SER A 53 -25.96 -9.11 4.47
C SER A 53 -25.36 -8.14 3.43
N GLU A 54 -25.95 -8.03 2.24
CA GLU A 54 -25.52 -7.05 1.23
C GLU A 54 -25.65 -5.59 1.72
N GLN A 55 -26.73 -5.27 2.43
CA GLN A 55 -26.92 -3.93 3.00
C GLN A 55 -25.88 -3.62 4.08
N GLN A 56 -25.57 -4.59 4.93
CA GLN A 56 -24.50 -4.46 5.94
C GLN A 56 -23.13 -4.33 5.27
N ALA A 57 -22.83 -5.14 4.26
CA ALA A 57 -21.58 -5.05 3.49
C ALA A 57 -21.39 -3.66 2.90
N ARG A 58 -22.41 -3.09 2.23
CA ARG A 58 -22.37 -1.71 1.70
C ARG A 58 -22.22 -0.63 2.77
N ARG A 59 -22.66 -0.89 3.99
CA ARG A 59 -22.47 0.05 5.11
C ARG A 59 -21.03 -0.01 5.62
N VAL A 60 -20.48 -1.21 5.76
CA VAL A 60 -19.07 -1.43 6.14
C VAL A 60 -18.15 -0.85 5.08
N GLU A 61 -18.42 -1.08 3.80
CA GLU A 61 -17.67 -0.51 2.68
C GLU A 61 -17.61 1.03 2.75
N ARG A 62 -18.74 1.69 3.01
CA ARG A 62 -18.76 3.15 3.23
C ARG A 62 -17.98 3.62 4.46
N LEU A 63 -17.87 2.78 5.49
CA LEU A 63 -17.05 3.08 6.66
C LEU A 63 -15.57 2.90 6.35
N LEU A 64 -15.20 1.86 5.60
CA LEU A 64 -13.84 1.62 5.15
C LEU A 64 -13.36 2.70 4.16
N ASP A 65 -14.23 3.19 3.27
CA ASP A 65 -13.94 4.35 2.41
C ASP A 65 -13.63 5.62 3.23
N LYS A 66 -14.31 5.78 4.37
CA LYS A 66 -14.11 6.92 5.27
C LYS A 66 -12.86 6.77 6.14
N TYR A 67 -12.48 5.54 6.47
CA TYR A 67 -11.34 5.20 7.31
C TYR A 67 -10.44 4.17 6.58
N PRO A 68 -9.76 4.58 5.49
CA PRO A 68 -9.02 3.66 4.64
C PRO A 68 -7.82 3.02 5.34
N ASP A 69 -7.34 3.61 6.44
CA ASP A 69 -6.20 3.11 7.20
C ASP A 69 -6.62 2.45 8.53
N HIS A 70 -7.89 2.02 8.64
CA HIS A 70 -8.38 1.33 9.83
C HIS A 70 -7.76 -0.06 9.97
N TRP A 71 -7.38 -0.39 11.21
CA TRP A 71 -6.91 -1.71 11.60
C TRP A 71 -7.93 -2.35 12.53
N GLU A 72 -8.37 -3.54 12.16
CA GLU A 72 -9.12 -4.45 13.01
C GLU A 72 -8.34 -5.75 13.12
N ILE A 73 -8.13 -6.24 14.35
CA ILE A 73 -7.34 -7.46 14.60
C ILE A 73 -8.21 -8.39 15.42
N GLU A 74 -8.31 -9.64 15.00
CA GLU A 74 -9.12 -10.65 15.68
C GLU A 74 -8.47 -11.08 17.00
N SER A 75 -7.17 -11.37 16.98
CA SER A 75 -6.43 -11.68 18.20
C SER A 75 -4.98 -11.20 18.15
N LEU A 76 -4.48 -10.88 19.34
CA LEU A 76 -3.13 -10.39 19.56
C LEU A 76 -2.43 -11.26 20.60
N ILE A 77 -1.32 -11.87 20.20
CA ILE A 77 -0.49 -12.72 21.06
C ILE A 77 0.85 -12.01 21.27
N ILE A 78 1.21 -11.80 22.53
CA ILE A 78 2.46 -11.15 22.92
C ILE A 78 3.25 -12.12 23.79
N SER A 79 4.50 -12.39 23.43
CA SER A 79 5.42 -13.21 24.20
C SER A 79 6.73 -12.48 24.48
N ALA A 80 7.35 -12.76 25.61
CA ALA A 80 8.68 -12.25 25.92
C ALA A 80 9.73 -13.02 25.10
N ALA A 81 10.57 -12.31 24.33
CA ALA A 81 11.65 -12.93 23.57
C ALA A 81 13.00 -12.76 24.26
N HIS A 82 13.33 -11.54 24.68
CA HIS A 82 14.56 -11.25 25.42
C HIS A 82 14.36 -10.06 26.35
N ILE A 83 14.66 -10.21 27.63
CA ILE A 83 14.52 -9.13 28.62
C ILE A 83 15.86 -8.98 29.33
N SER A 84 16.40 -7.77 29.28
CA SER A 84 17.64 -7.36 29.94
C SER A 84 17.39 -6.09 30.74
N THR A 85 18.38 -5.67 31.53
CA THR A 85 18.27 -4.42 32.28
C THR A 85 18.04 -3.22 31.39
N ASP A 86 18.62 -3.15 30.19
CA ASP A 86 18.60 -1.92 29.38
C ASP A 86 17.73 -2.00 28.12
N LYS A 87 17.27 -3.20 27.79
CA LYS A 87 16.49 -3.50 26.59
C LYS A 87 15.50 -4.62 26.87
N GLN A 88 14.27 -4.45 26.40
CA GLN A 88 13.29 -5.53 26.30
C GLN A 88 12.89 -5.75 24.84
N THR A 89 12.78 -7.01 24.46
CA THR A 89 12.31 -7.46 23.16
C THR A 89 11.13 -8.39 23.38
N THR A 90 9.99 -8.00 22.81
CA THR A 90 8.74 -8.76 22.83
C THR A 90 8.41 -9.22 21.41
N GLN A 91 7.87 -10.42 21.27
CA GLN A 91 7.40 -10.96 20.00
C GLN A 91 5.88 -10.82 19.93
N TRP A 92 5.42 -10.30 18.80
CA TRP A 92 4.03 -9.93 18.57
C TRP A 92 3.52 -10.68 17.36
N GLN A 93 2.41 -11.39 17.54
CA GLN A 93 1.66 -12.02 16.47
C GLN A 93 0.25 -11.44 16.45
N LEU A 94 -0.08 -10.81 15.32
CA LEU A 94 -1.43 -10.33 15.04
C LEU A 94 -2.07 -11.35 14.10
N VAL A 95 -3.17 -11.93 14.53
CA VAL A 95 -3.92 -12.94 13.77
C VAL A 95 -5.12 -12.26 13.10
N ASN A 96 -5.27 -12.50 11.81
CA ASN A 96 -6.30 -11.93 10.94
C ASN A 96 -6.42 -10.40 11.09
N ALA A 97 -5.36 -9.71 10.71
CA ALA A 97 -5.36 -8.25 10.65
C ALA A 97 -6.08 -7.79 9.38
N TYR A 98 -7.19 -7.08 9.55
CA TYR A 98 -7.91 -6.37 8.50
C TYR A 98 -7.31 -4.97 8.38
N ILE A 99 -6.67 -4.71 7.24
CA ILE A 99 -6.07 -3.43 6.88
C ILE A 99 -6.84 -2.92 5.66
N ALA A 100 -7.73 -1.95 5.86
CA ALA A 100 -8.66 -1.52 4.81
C ALA A 100 -9.53 -2.70 4.32
N ASN A 101 -9.46 -3.02 3.02
CA ASN A 101 -10.11 -4.18 2.38
C ASN A 101 -9.19 -5.42 2.28
N GLU A 102 -7.98 -5.37 2.82
CA GLU A 102 -7.02 -6.47 2.75
C GLU A 102 -6.96 -7.24 4.07
N VAL A 103 -7.05 -8.56 3.99
CA VAL A 103 -6.86 -9.45 5.14
C VAL A 103 -5.45 -10.02 5.10
N VAL A 104 -4.70 -9.79 6.18
CA VAL A 104 -3.38 -10.36 6.41
C VAL A 104 -3.52 -11.37 7.54
N SER A 105 -3.37 -12.66 7.21
CA SER A 105 -3.67 -13.76 8.13
C SER A 105 -2.77 -13.76 9.36
N ASP A 106 -1.47 -13.49 9.19
CA ASP A 106 -0.51 -13.45 10.29
C ASP A 106 0.51 -12.35 10.04
N ILE A 107 0.59 -11.41 10.99
CA ILE A 107 1.66 -10.42 11.04
C ILE A 107 2.53 -10.74 12.24
N LEU A 108 3.77 -11.14 11.98
CA LEU A 108 4.76 -11.44 13.01
C LEU A 108 5.86 -10.38 13.02
N PHE A 109 6.09 -9.78 14.17
CA PHE A 109 7.21 -8.87 14.38
C PHE A 109 7.79 -8.96 15.78
N LYS A 110 9.03 -8.52 15.94
CA LYS A 110 9.62 -8.27 17.24
C LYS A 110 9.66 -6.77 17.50
N LEU A 111 9.23 -6.39 18.70
CA LEU A 111 9.31 -5.03 19.20
C LEU A 111 10.43 -4.97 20.23
N THR A 112 11.47 -4.22 19.90
CA THR A 112 12.57 -3.90 20.79
C THR A 112 12.35 -2.51 21.36
N VAL A 113 12.41 -2.38 22.68
CA VAL A 113 12.36 -1.12 23.40
C VAL A 113 13.58 -1.00 24.30
N CYS A 114 14.31 0.10 24.18
CA CYS A 114 15.48 0.42 24.99
C CYS A 114 15.10 1.41 26.10
N LYS A 115 15.82 1.40 27.23
CA LYS A 115 15.57 2.30 28.38
C LYS A 115 15.60 3.79 28.03
N ASN A 116 16.33 4.16 26.98
CA ASN A 116 16.39 5.53 26.47
C ASN A 116 15.17 5.93 25.62
N GLY A 117 14.14 5.07 25.53
CA GLY A 117 12.94 5.30 24.73
C GLY A 117 13.09 4.99 23.24
N ALA A 118 14.25 4.51 22.80
CA ALA A 118 14.43 4.08 21.41
C ALA A 118 13.66 2.79 21.15
N ILE A 119 12.99 2.73 20.00
CA ILE A 119 12.22 1.58 19.56
C ILE A 119 12.76 1.03 18.23
N GLY A 120 12.62 -0.28 18.06
CA GLY A 120 12.87 -0.94 16.79
C GLY A 120 11.85 -2.03 16.54
N PHE A 121 11.30 -2.06 15.33
CA PHE A 121 10.49 -3.14 14.80
C PHE A 121 11.36 -4.02 13.92
N GLU A 122 11.25 -5.33 14.10
CA GLU A 122 11.79 -6.34 13.19
C GLU A 122 10.61 -7.11 12.62
N ILE A 123 10.17 -6.74 11.42
CA ILE A 123 8.98 -7.33 10.78
C ILE A 123 9.44 -8.48 9.90
N GLN A 124 8.88 -9.66 10.12
CA GLN A 124 9.22 -10.84 9.34
C GLN A 124 8.49 -10.81 7.99
N LYS A 125 9.22 -11.17 6.93
CA LYS A 125 8.68 -11.33 5.60
C LYS A 125 7.69 -12.49 5.57
N THR A 126 6.55 -12.28 4.94
CA THR A 126 5.53 -13.31 4.73
C THR A 126 5.22 -13.43 3.24
N GLU A 127 4.46 -14.45 2.85
CA GLU A 127 4.01 -14.60 1.46
C GLU A 127 3.18 -13.39 0.98
N ARG A 128 2.44 -12.77 1.89
CA ARG A 128 1.67 -11.54 1.66
C ARG A 128 2.18 -10.42 2.55
N ASN A 129 3.25 -9.77 2.09
CA ASN A 129 3.80 -8.61 2.78
C ASN A 129 2.78 -7.47 2.83
N TRP A 130 2.49 -7.00 4.05
CA TRP A 130 1.59 -5.88 4.29
C TRP A 130 2.29 -4.51 4.22
N LEU A 131 3.63 -4.51 4.17
CA LEU A 131 4.47 -3.35 3.83
C LEU A 131 5.30 -3.68 2.59
N THR A 132 5.54 -2.69 1.73
CA THR A 132 6.46 -2.84 0.60
C THR A 132 7.90 -2.90 1.09
N TRP A 133 8.63 -3.91 0.64
CA TRP A 133 10.05 -4.04 0.93
C TRP A 133 10.82 -3.24 -0.11
N SER A 134 11.60 -2.25 0.36
CA SER A 134 12.53 -1.55 -0.51
C SER A 134 13.51 -2.56 -1.13
N PRO A 135 13.95 -2.36 -2.38
CA PRO A 135 14.96 -3.21 -3.02
C PRO A 135 16.26 -3.34 -2.22
N SER A 136 16.59 -2.33 -1.40
CA SER A 136 17.77 -2.39 -0.50
C SER A 136 17.64 -3.50 0.57
N ASN A 137 16.43 -4.00 0.80
CA ASN A 137 16.10 -5.00 1.82
C ASN A 137 15.51 -6.29 1.20
N SER A 138 15.48 -6.44 -0.13
CA SER A 138 14.78 -7.56 -0.80
C SER A 138 15.26 -8.94 -0.35
N ASP A 139 16.55 -9.04 -0.06
CA ASP A 139 17.25 -10.30 0.25
C ASP A 139 17.19 -10.65 1.74
N SER A 140 16.67 -9.75 2.57
CA SER A 140 16.44 -10.02 3.98
C SER A 140 15.06 -10.63 4.18
N ASP A 141 14.95 -11.57 5.12
CA ASP A 141 13.67 -12.05 5.64
C ASP A 141 13.13 -11.16 6.76
N ILE A 142 13.89 -10.15 7.19
CA ILE A 142 13.51 -9.21 8.25
C ILE A 142 13.63 -7.75 7.77
N LEU A 143 12.55 -6.99 7.92
CA LEU A 143 12.52 -5.55 7.71
C LEU A 143 12.72 -4.86 9.05
N HIS A 144 13.87 -4.18 9.19
CA HIS A 144 14.19 -3.43 10.40
C HIS A 144 13.73 -1.97 10.28
N ILE A 145 12.80 -1.57 11.14
CA ILE A 145 12.30 -0.20 11.24
C ILE A 145 12.70 0.36 12.60
N SER A 146 13.64 1.28 12.61
CA SER A 146 14.06 2.00 13.82
C SER A 146 14.45 3.42 13.46
N THR A 147 14.48 4.28 14.48
CA THR A 147 14.88 5.68 14.33
C THR A 147 16.29 5.87 14.85
N SER A 148 17.16 6.46 14.04
CA SER A 148 18.51 6.87 14.42
C SER A 148 18.66 8.39 14.40
N LYS A 149 19.62 8.91 15.16
CA LYS A 149 20.03 10.32 15.04
C LYS A 149 20.58 10.56 13.62
N GLY A 150 20.22 11.68 13.00
CA GLY A 150 20.67 12.04 11.64
C GLY A 150 19.52 12.55 10.78
N GLY A 151 19.79 12.69 9.48
CA GLY A 151 18.80 13.04 8.47
C GLY A 151 17.79 11.92 8.20
N ALA A 152 16.71 12.25 7.49
CA ALA A 152 15.63 11.33 7.17
C ALA A 152 16.07 10.11 6.34
N TYR A 153 17.21 10.21 5.63
CA TYR A 153 17.73 9.14 4.78
C TYR A 153 19.01 8.50 5.34
N ASP A 154 19.42 8.85 6.56
CA ASP A 154 20.64 8.33 7.17
C ASP A 154 20.36 7.02 7.91
N GLY A 155 21.23 6.02 7.74
CA GLY A 155 21.17 4.77 8.48
C GLY A 155 19.80 4.08 8.37
N THR A 156 19.20 3.77 9.52
CA THR A 156 17.90 3.07 9.59
C THR A 156 16.71 3.96 9.25
N ASN A 157 16.88 5.30 9.28
CA ASN A 157 15.83 6.24 8.88
C ASN A 157 15.44 6.09 7.40
N LYS A 158 16.37 5.62 6.55
CA LYS A 158 16.11 5.38 5.11
C LYS A 158 14.91 4.47 4.90
N VAL A 159 14.73 3.44 5.74
CA VAL A 159 13.61 2.50 5.63
C VAL A 159 12.29 3.24 5.81
N ILE A 160 12.17 4.03 6.88
CA ILE A 160 10.99 4.84 7.19
C ILE A 160 10.69 5.86 6.08
N SER A 161 11.73 6.49 5.54
CA SER A 161 11.59 7.48 4.45
C SER A 161 11.30 6.86 3.09
N SER A 162 11.63 5.58 2.88
CA SER A 162 11.32 4.84 1.65
C SER A 162 9.90 4.27 1.59
N LEU A 163 9.15 4.31 2.71
CA LEU A 163 7.76 3.84 2.71
C LEU A 163 6.89 4.70 1.78
N GLY A 164 6.14 4.04 0.90
CA GLY A 164 5.09 4.70 0.12
C GLY A 164 3.97 5.24 1.00
N PRO A 165 3.06 6.10 0.49
CA PRO A 165 2.01 6.69 1.30
C PRO A 165 1.12 5.67 2.00
N LYS A 166 0.78 4.56 1.33
CA LYS A 166 -0.01 3.48 1.94
C LYS A 166 0.72 2.83 3.10
N ASP A 167 1.99 2.45 2.89
CA ASP A 167 2.81 1.80 3.90
C ASP A 167 3.11 2.71 5.08
N TRP A 168 3.32 4.00 4.82
CA TRP A 168 3.45 5.03 5.83
C TRP A 168 2.19 5.14 6.69
N ALA A 169 1.02 5.17 6.08
CA ALA A 169 -0.25 5.21 6.80
C ALA A 169 -0.48 3.93 7.61
N ARG A 170 -0.19 2.76 7.04
CA ARG A 170 -0.26 1.45 7.71
C ARG A 170 0.65 1.39 8.95
N LEU A 171 1.89 1.86 8.85
CA LEU A 171 2.82 1.91 9.99
C LEU A 171 2.29 2.83 11.10
N ASN A 172 1.79 4.01 10.75
CA ASN A 172 1.20 4.93 11.73
C ASN A 172 0.00 4.29 12.43
N SER A 173 -0.92 3.70 11.66
CA SER A 173 -2.10 3.03 12.21
C SER A 173 -1.73 1.81 13.06
N LEU A 174 -0.70 1.03 12.69
CA LEU A 174 -0.20 -0.06 13.53
C LEU A 174 0.23 0.48 14.89
N VAL A 175 1.08 1.51 14.93
CA VAL A 175 1.57 2.09 16.19
C VAL A 175 0.41 2.58 17.06
N GLU A 176 -0.57 3.29 16.48
CA GLU A 176 -1.76 3.73 17.22
C GLU A 176 -2.61 2.57 17.75
N THR A 177 -2.70 1.50 16.98
CA THR A 177 -3.43 0.29 17.32
C THR A 177 -2.75 -0.43 18.49
N LEU A 178 -1.43 -0.63 18.44
CA LEU A 178 -0.66 -1.23 19.53
C LEU A 178 -0.79 -0.44 20.84
N ILE A 179 -0.72 0.90 20.79
CA ILE A 179 -0.93 1.76 21.96
C ILE A 179 -2.32 1.56 22.55
N ARG A 180 -3.36 1.54 21.68
CA ARG A 180 -4.76 1.32 22.11
C ARG A 180 -4.92 -0.05 22.79
N TYR A 181 -4.39 -1.10 22.19
CA TYR A 181 -4.43 -2.46 22.74
C TYR A 181 -3.74 -2.58 24.09
N LEU A 182 -2.58 -1.94 24.25
CA LEU A 182 -1.88 -1.94 25.53
C LEU A 182 -2.59 -1.08 26.58
N THR A 183 -3.32 -0.04 26.18
CA THR A 183 -4.06 0.83 27.13
C THR A 183 -5.34 0.17 27.63
N ASP A 184 -6.04 -0.60 26.78
CA ASP A 184 -7.22 -1.35 27.19
C ASP A 184 -6.83 -2.61 27.99
N SER A 185 -6.69 -2.45 29.29
CA SER A 185 -6.24 -3.47 30.24
C SER A 185 -7.16 -4.69 30.37
N SER A 186 -8.34 -4.69 29.73
CA SER A 186 -9.37 -5.71 29.96
C SER A 186 -9.32 -6.91 29.02
N GLN A 187 -8.60 -6.83 27.89
CA GLN A 187 -8.76 -7.80 26.80
C GLN A 187 -7.55 -8.71 26.53
N HIS A 188 -6.34 -8.35 26.97
CA HIS A 188 -5.13 -9.08 26.54
C HIS A 188 -4.08 -9.26 27.64
N SER A 189 -3.50 -10.46 27.69
CA SER A 189 -2.36 -10.78 28.55
C SER A 189 -1.08 -10.18 27.98
N PHE A 190 -0.38 -9.37 28.78
CA PHE A 190 0.98 -8.93 28.49
C PHE A 190 1.96 -9.80 29.28
N PRO A 191 3.14 -10.15 28.74
CA PRO A 191 4.10 -11.00 29.44
C PRO A 191 4.51 -10.41 30.80
N GLU A 192 4.37 -11.18 31.88
CA GLU A 192 4.64 -10.71 33.25
C GLU A 192 6.09 -10.25 33.44
N GLN A 193 7.02 -10.82 32.67
CA GLN A 193 8.44 -10.48 32.76
C GLN A 193 8.77 -9.16 32.03
N ALA A 194 7.90 -8.68 31.14
CA ALA A 194 8.12 -7.49 30.35
C ALA A 194 7.49 -6.24 30.99
N ASP A 195 8.16 -5.11 30.88
CA ASP A 195 7.65 -3.84 31.38
C ASP A 195 6.67 -3.23 30.35
N LYS A 196 5.38 -3.43 30.63
CA LYS A 196 4.28 -2.88 29.83
C LYS A 196 4.34 -1.37 29.71
N LYS A 197 4.68 -0.66 30.79
CA LYS A 197 4.76 0.81 30.81
C LYS A 197 5.90 1.29 29.92
N MET A 198 7.08 0.67 30.04
CA MET A 198 8.21 0.98 29.17
C MET A 198 7.87 0.74 27.68
N THR A 199 7.07 -0.28 27.36
CA THR A 199 6.62 -0.52 25.98
C THR A 199 5.67 0.56 25.48
N LEU A 200 4.70 0.96 26.31
CA LEU A 200 3.79 2.07 26.02
C LEU A 200 4.55 3.39 25.79
N ASP A 201 5.45 3.75 26.71
CA ASP A 201 6.26 4.97 26.62
C ASP A 201 7.12 4.98 25.34
N GLY A 202 7.71 3.83 24.98
CA GLY A 202 8.48 3.67 23.74
C GLY A 202 7.63 3.84 22.47
N LEU A 203 6.43 3.26 22.44
CA LEU A 203 5.50 3.40 21.32
C LEU A 203 4.98 4.83 21.18
N ASP A 204 4.66 5.50 22.29
CA ASP A 204 4.24 6.91 22.29
C ASP A 204 5.37 7.82 21.79
N ASN A 205 6.60 7.60 22.24
CA ASN A 205 7.77 8.33 21.73
C ASN A 205 7.92 8.13 20.21
N PHE A 206 7.84 6.89 19.74
CA PHE A 206 7.92 6.58 18.32
C PHE A 206 6.80 7.23 17.50
N LYS A 207 5.57 7.22 18.01
CA LYS A 207 4.43 7.92 17.42
C LYS A 207 4.71 9.41 17.26
N GLN A 208 5.30 10.06 18.27
CA GLN A 208 5.69 11.48 18.16
C GLN A 208 6.78 11.68 17.11
N ILE A 209 7.78 10.79 17.04
CA ILE A 209 8.82 10.85 16.01
C ILE A 209 8.22 10.73 14.60
N LEU A 210 7.29 9.79 14.38
CA LEU A 210 6.61 9.64 13.09
C LEU A 210 5.78 10.88 12.73
N ARG A 211 5.10 11.51 13.69
CA ARG A 211 4.34 12.75 13.48
C ARG A 211 5.22 13.94 13.11
N GLN A 212 6.43 14.00 13.66
CA GLN A 212 7.42 15.04 13.39
C GLN A 212 8.40 14.64 12.27
N TRP A 213 8.13 13.54 11.56
CA TRP A 213 9.02 13.07 10.52
C TRP A 213 9.16 14.12 9.42
N PRO A 214 10.38 14.35 8.90
CA PRO A 214 10.60 15.32 7.84
C PRO A 214 9.69 15.08 6.64
N MET A 215 9.28 16.16 5.98
CA MET A 215 8.50 16.12 4.73
C MET A 215 9.35 15.51 3.62
N VAL A 216 9.26 14.19 3.46
CA VAL A 216 9.93 13.44 2.41
C VAL A 216 8.94 13.12 1.28
N PRO A 217 9.38 13.15 0.01
CA PRO A 217 8.60 12.62 -1.09
C PRO A 217 8.34 11.13 -0.92
N ARG A 218 7.12 10.68 -1.16
CA ARG A 218 6.70 9.27 -1.09
C ARG A 218 5.87 8.90 -2.32
N TYR A 219 5.95 7.64 -2.74
CA TYR A 219 5.10 7.06 -3.80
C TYR A 219 4.83 5.58 -3.54
N ASP A 220 3.71 5.05 -4.02
CA ASP A 220 3.41 3.62 -3.89
C ASP A 220 4.01 2.80 -5.04
N GLY A 221 4.12 3.40 -6.23
CA GLY A 221 4.56 2.70 -7.42
C GLY A 221 5.43 3.56 -8.32
N ILE A 222 6.37 2.90 -8.98
CA ILE A 222 7.24 3.49 -9.98
C ILE A 222 7.50 2.47 -11.08
N LYS A 223 7.43 2.90 -12.33
CA LYS A 223 7.70 2.07 -13.51
C LYS A 223 8.38 2.89 -14.61
N LEU A 224 9.14 2.20 -15.44
CA LEU A 224 9.69 2.75 -16.67
C LEU A 224 8.63 2.64 -17.77
N THR A 225 8.32 3.74 -18.45
CA THR A 225 7.32 3.79 -19.53
C THR A 225 7.97 3.62 -20.90
N ASP A 226 9.10 4.28 -21.11
CA ASP A 226 9.83 4.31 -22.38
C ASP A 226 11.31 4.59 -22.14
N THR A 227 12.15 4.14 -23.07
CA THR A 227 13.58 4.45 -23.10
C THR A 227 13.98 4.89 -24.50
N PHE A 228 14.84 5.91 -24.57
CA PHE A 228 15.39 6.38 -25.83
C PHE A 228 16.88 6.69 -25.63
N GLN A 229 17.75 6.19 -26.52
CA GLN A 229 19.20 6.28 -26.35
C GLN A 229 19.95 6.65 -27.65
N GLU A 230 19.26 7.18 -28.66
CA GLU A 230 19.82 7.40 -30.00
C GLU A 230 20.23 8.86 -30.26
N GLY A 231 21.39 9.05 -30.89
CA GLY A 231 21.89 10.37 -31.28
C GLY A 231 22.23 11.25 -30.07
N SER A 232 21.94 12.55 -30.18
CA SER A 232 22.21 13.55 -29.15
C SER A 232 21.21 13.54 -28.00
N TYR A 233 20.03 12.94 -28.19
CA TYR A 233 18.97 12.93 -27.18
C TYR A 233 18.88 11.55 -26.54
N LYS A 234 18.89 11.51 -25.20
CA LYS A 234 18.70 10.29 -24.43
C LYS A 234 17.70 10.55 -23.32
N SER A 235 16.75 9.64 -23.10
CA SER A 235 15.72 9.81 -22.08
C SER A 235 15.23 8.51 -21.45
N LEU A 236 14.77 8.64 -20.21
CA LEU A 236 14.00 7.65 -19.46
C LEU A 236 12.62 8.24 -19.15
N GLY A 237 11.56 7.60 -19.67
CA GLY A 237 10.19 7.88 -19.28
C GLY A 237 9.84 7.15 -17.99
N ILE A 238 9.34 7.89 -17.01
CA ILE A 238 9.08 7.42 -15.65
C ILE A 238 7.63 7.76 -15.30
N ALA A 239 6.91 6.76 -14.80
CA ALA A 239 5.58 6.96 -14.22
C ALA A 239 5.60 6.60 -12.73
N ILE A 240 5.11 7.52 -11.90
CA ILE A 240 4.97 7.38 -10.45
C ILE A 240 3.48 7.38 -10.10
N THR A 241 3.06 6.50 -9.21
CA THR A 241 1.70 6.44 -8.70
C THR A 241 1.61 6.83 -7.22
N ASN A 242 0.55 7.57 -6.90
CA ASN A 242 0.25 8.06 -5.56
C ASN A 242 1.42 8.85 -4.97
N PHE A 243 1.90 9.87 -5.67
CA PHE A 243 3.01 10.69 -5.19
C PHE A 243 2.52 11.68 -4.14
N THR A 244 3.25 11.83 -3.02
CA THR A 244 2.88 12.76 -1.94
C THR A 244 4.09 13.46 -1.35
N ILE A 245 3.91 14.70 -0.91
CA ILE A 245 4.86 15.47 -0.11
C ILE A 245 4.08 16.19 1.00
N GLY A 246 4.25 15.76 2.24
CA GLY A 246 3.46 16.28 3.36
C GLY A 246 1.96 16.04 3.12
N GLN A 247 1.18 17.12 3.05
CA GLN A 247 -0.27 17.05 2.80
C GLN A 247 -0.64 17.13 1.31
N HIS A 248 0.32 17.42 0.42
CA HIS A 248 0.08 17.49 -1.01
C HIS A 248 0.12 16.09 -1.61
N ARG A 249 -0.88 15.81 -2.46
CA ARG A 249 -1.06 14.51 -3.10
C ARG A 249 -1.34 14.70 -4.58
N TRP A 250 -0.65 13.90 -5.36
CA TRP A 250 -0.81 13.79 -6.79
C TRP A 250 -1.14 12.34 -7.13
N GLY A 251 -1.98 12.15 -8.16
CA GLY A 251 -2.39 10.83 -8.63
C GLY A 251 -1.24 10.09 -9.31
N THR A 252 -1.37 9.92 -10.63
CA THR A 252 -0.26 9.43 -11.46
C THR A 252 0.46 10.62 -12.07
N ILE A 253 1.79 10.56 -12.04
CA ILE A 253 2.66 11.57 -12.65
C ILE A 253 3.56 10.86 -13.63
N GLU A 254 3.63 11.38 -14.86
CA GLU A 254 4.51 10.90 -15.90
C GLU A 254 5.53 11.98 -16.21
N TYR A 255 6.81 11.65 -16.26
CA TYR A 255 7.83 12.62 -16.63
C TYR A 255 8.99 11.90 -17.32
N ARG A 256 9.83 12.66 -18.03
CA ARG A 256 11.08 12.13 -18.58
C ARG A 256 12.27 12.77 -17.89
N LEU A 257 13.22 11.94 -17.52
CA LEU A 257 14.58 12.35 -17.21
C LEU A 257 15.38 12.23 -18.50
N ALA A 258 15.96 13.32 -18.99
CA ALA A 258 16.63 13.34 -20.27
C ALA A 258 17.95 14.14 -20.26
N SER A 259 18.74 13.96 -21.31
CA SER A 259 19.89 14.79 -21.64
C SER A 259 19.97 15.02 -23.14
N VAL A 260 20.36 16.22 -23.55
CA VAL A 260 20.61 16.58 -24.97
C VAL A 260 22.05 17.02 -25.12
N ASP A 261 22.92 16.08 -25.49
CA ASP A 261 24.37 16.29 -25.55
C ASP A 261 24.86 16.28 -27.00
N GLN A 262 25.72 17.23 -27.37
CA GLN A 262 26.33 17.26 -28.70
C GLN A 262 27.29 16.07 -28.91
N LEU A 263 27.68 15.81 -30.16
CA LEU A 263 28.50 14.63 -30.54
C LEU A 263 29.84 14.52 -29.78
N ASN A 264 30.35 15.63 -29.25
CA ASN A 264 31.62 15.72 -28.50
C ASN A 264 31.42 16.01 -27.00
N GLU A 265 30.18 16.12 -26.53
CA GLU A 265 29.89 16.37 -25.11
C GLU A 265 29.73 15.05 -24.36
N THR A 266 30.06 15.07 -23.07
CA THR A 266 29.80 13.92 -22.20
C THR A 266 28.32 13.87 -21.87
N PHE A 267 27.78 12.65 -21.73
CA PHE A 267 26.39 12.46 -21.35
C PHE A 267 26.07 13.22 -20.04
N GLY A 268 24.96 13.94 -20.03
CA GLY A 268 24.51 14.71 -18.89
C GLY A 268 25.11 16.11 -18.78
N SER A 269 25.61 16.66 -19.89
CA SER A 269 26.05 18.05 -19.97
C SER A 269 24.86 19.01 -19.98
N HIS A 270 23.75 18.61 -20.63
CA HIS A 270 22.51 19.40 -20.69
C HIS A 270 21.28 18.59 -20.23
N PRO A 271 21.14 18.35 -18.91
CA PRO A 271 20.02 17.62 -18.35
C PRO A 271 18.68 18.32 -18.55
N ARG A 272 17.61 17.54 -18.60
CA ARG A 272 16.22 18.01 -18.69
C ARG A 272 15.28 17.17 -17.84
N ILE A 273 14.27 17.83 -17.29
CA ILE A 273 13.07 17.17 -16.77
C ILE A 273 11.90 17.63 -17.63
N GLU A 274 11.20 16.67 -18.22
CA GLU A 274 10.13 16.94 -19.17
C GLU A 274 8.80 16.37 -18.66
N PHE A 275 7.74 17.18 -18.72
CA PHE A 275 6.39 16.78 -18.37
C PHE A 275 5.49 16.80 -19.62
N PRO A 276 5.12 15.63 -20.17
CA PRO A 276 4.23 15.55 -21.32
C PRO A 276 2.83 16.10 -20.99
N ALA A 277 2.05 16.37 -22.04
CA ALA A 277 0.68 16.89 -21.92
C ALA A 277 -0.29 16.00 -21.13
N SER A 278 0.03 14.73 -20.87
CA SER A 278 -0.74 13.86 -19.96
C SER A 278 -0.79 14.42 -18.52
N ASN A 279 0.14 15.30 -18.13
CA ASN A 279 0.18 15.90 -16.80
C ASN A 279 -0.66 17.18 -16.65
N LYS A 280 -1.43 17.59 -17.66
CA LYS A 280 -2.30 18.78 -17.55
C LYS A 280 -3.29 18.72 -16.39
N THR A 281 -3.65 17.52 -15.94
CA THR A 281 -4.52 17.31 -14.77
C THR A 281 -3.77 17.29 -13.45
N SER A 282 -2.45 17.06 -13.47
CA SER A 282 -1.61 16.91 -12.29
C SER A 282 -0.82 18.19 -11.97
N LEU A 283 -0.57 19.04 -12.97
CA LEU A 283 0.12 20.33 -12.86
C LEU A 283 -0.88 21.47 -13.07
N GLN A 284 -0.97 22.40 -12.13
CA GLN A 284 -1.97 23.48 -12.16
C GLN A 284 -1.77 24.46 -13.30
N ASN A 285 -0.50 24.75 -13.63
CA ASN A 285 -0.16 25.69 -14.71
C ASN A 285 0.73 25.00 -15.75
N TRP A 286 0.31 23.84 -16.23
CA TRP A 286 1.02 23.18 -17.33
C TRP A 286 0.95 24.05 -18.60
N PHE A 287 2.10 24.29 -19.23
CA PHE A 287 2.21 24.93 -20.53
C PHE A 287 3.24 24.20 -21.40
N ALA A 288 3.08 24.27 -22.71
CA ALA A 288 4.07 23.73 -23.65
C ALA A 288 5.21 24.75 -23.79
N GLU A 289 6.38 24.45 -23.24
CA GLU A 289 7.60 25.23 -23.50
C GLU A 289 8.22 24.80 -24.82
N THR A 290 8.20 23.50 -25.11
CA THR A 290 8.61 22.94 -26.39
C THR A 290 7.46 22.18 -27.04
N GLU A 291 7.32 22.35 -28.35
CA GLU A 291 6.45 21.57 -29.21
C GLU A 291 7.24 21.11 -30.44
N ASP A 292 7.49 19.81 -30.53
CA ASP A 292 8.19 19.17 -31.65
C ASP A 292 7.52 17.83 -31.99
N GLU A 293 8.17 17.00 -32.82
CA GLU A 293 7.64 15.69 -33.24
C GLU A 293 7.35 14.72 -32.07
N ARG A 294 7.90 14.98 -30.87
CA ARG A 294 7.64 14.21 -29.65
C ARG A 294 6.43 14.71 -28.86
N GLY A 295 5.76 15.74 -29.38
CA GLY A 295 4.59 16.38 -28.79
C GLY A 295 4.91 17.50 -27.80
N PRO A 296 3.87 18.23 -27.37
CA PRO A 296 4.03 19.39 -26.50
C PRO A 296 4.36 18.96 -25.06
N ARG A 297 5.33 19.65 -24.44
CA ARG A 297 5.82 19.36 -23.09
C ARG A 297 6.25 20.61 -22.34
N LEU A 298 6.07 20.59 -21.03
CA LEU A 298 6.76 21.51 -20.12
C LEU A 298 8.17 20.96 -19.91
N GLU A 299 9.20 21.75 -20.19
CA GLU A 299 10.59 21.33 -20.09
C GLU A 299 11.35 22.24 -19.15
N LEU A 300 11.97 21.66 -18.12
CA LEU A 300 12.89 22.35 -17.23
C LEU A 300 14.32 21.95 -17.58
N ARG A 301 15.08 22.91 -18.09
CA ARG A 301 16.46 22.70 -18.56
C ARG A 301 17.48 22.99 -17.48
N PHE A 302 18.55 22.23 -17.51
CA PHE A 302 19.75 22.40 -16.72
C PHE A 302 20.97 22.38 -17.64
N ALA A 303 22.07 22.98 -17.22
CA ALA A 303 23.36 22.81 -17.87
C ALA A 303 24.48 22.79 -16.83
N LYS A 304 25.47 21.92 -17.04
CA LYS A 304 26.68 21.91 -16.20
C LYS A 304 27.46 23.23 -16.41
N PRO A 305 28.12 23.77 -15.37
CA PRO A 305 28.25 23.18 -14.03
C PRO A 305 27.06 23.47 -13.10
N ASP A 306 26.34 24.57 -13.28
CA ASP A 306 25.34 25.01 -12.30
C ASP A 306 24.12 25.75 -12.88
N GLU A 307 23.84 25.72 -14.18
CA GLU A 307 22.75 26.50 -14.77
C GLU A 307 21.39 25.78 -14.74
N MET A 308 20.31 26.56 -14.57
CA MET A 308 18.92 26.11 -14.55
C MET A 308 18.06 27.16 -15.25
N ASP A 309 17.05 26.74 -16.01
CA ASP A 309 16.12 27.66 -16.66
C ASP A 309 15.22 28.35 -15.61
N LEU A 310 15.67 29.51 -15.13
CA LEU A 310 14.97 30.30 -14.12
C LEU A 310 13.73 30.99 -14.67
N GLN A 311 13.65 31.21 -16.00
CA GLN A 311 12.48 31.82 -16.62
C GLN A 311 11.30 30.84 -16.57
N VAL A 312 11.53 29.60 -17.00
CA VAL A 312 10.55 28.52 -16.86
C VAL A 312 10.23 28.31 -15.39
N TRP A 313 11.24 28.16 -14.53
CA TRP A 313 11.04 27.96 -13.09
C TRP A 313 10.16 29.06 -12.48
N SER A 314 10.41 30.34 -12.79
CA SER A 314 9.63 31.45 -12.22
C SER A 314 8.14 31.38 -12.57
N THR A 315 7.79 30.85 -13.75
CA THR A 315 6.43 30.73 -14.29
C THR A 315 5.62 29.58 -13.67
N ILE A 316 6.30 28.58 -13.11
CA ILE A 316 5.66 27.41 -12.50
C ILE A 316 4.97 27.81 -11.18
N ALA A 317 3.76 27.31 -10.96
CA ALA A 317 2.98 27.55 -9.74
C ALA A 317 3.70 27.01 -8.49
N ALA A 318 3.40 27.55 -7.30
CA ALA A 318 4.08 27.15 -6.07
C ALA A 318 3.91 25.65 -5.74
N GLU A 319 2.72 25.10 -5.98
CA GLU A 319 2.42 23.68 -5.73
C GLU A 319 3.13 22.76 -6.75
N ASP A 320 3.19 23.18 -8.00
CA ASP A 320 3.94 22.50 -9.07
C ASP A 320 5.45 22.56 -8.81
N LYS A 321 5.98 23.67 -8.26
CA LYS A 321 7.37 23.77 -7.81
C LYS A 321 7.68 22.77 -6.69
N LEU A 322 6.75 22.59 -5.74
CA LEU A 322 6.90 21.60 -4.68
C LEU A 322 6.96 20.17 -5.25
N LEU A 323 6.06 19.86 -6.19
CA LEU A 323 6.08 18.59 -6.92
C LEU A 323 7.44 18.37 -7.60
N ILE A 324 7.87 19.29 -8.46
CA ILE A 324 9.10 19.16 -9.24
C ILE A 324 10.31 19.07 -8.32
N ALA A 325 10.39 19.89 -7.27
CA ALA A 325 11.45 19.84 -6.29
C ALA A 325 11.49 18.50 -5.54
N GLY A 326 10.33 17.91 -5.21
CA GLY A 326 10.27 16.60 -4.58
C GLY A 326 10.65 15.46 -5.52
N LEU A 327 10.26 15.53 -6.80
CA LEU A 327 10.73 14.61 -7.82
C LEU A 327 12.26 14.66 -7.93
N ILE A 328 12.82 15.86 -8.13
CA ILE A 328 14.27 16.10 -8.18
C ILE A 328 14.97 15.58 -6.92
N GLY A 329 14.45 15.94 -5.75
CA GLY A 329 15.05 15.59 -4.46
C GLY A 329 15.14 14.07 -4.21
N SER A 330 14.20 13.32 -4.80
CA SER A 330 14.10 11.86 -4.69
C SER A 330 14.56 11.09 -5.94
N LEU A 331 15.05 11.75 -6.99
CA LEU A 331 15.43 11.12 -8.27
C LEU A 331 16.37 9.92 -8.11
N ASN A 332 17.43 10.05 -7.29
CA ASN A 332 18.35 8.94 -7.07
C ASN A 332 17.64 7.72 -6.49
N HIS A 333 16.76 7.92 -5.50
CA HIS A 333 15.99 6.83 -4.91
C HIS A 333 15.06 6.18 -5.93
N GLN A 334 14.38 6.99 -6.74
CA GLN A 334 13.53 6.53 -7.83
C GLN A 334 14.29 5.68 -8.85
N LEU A 335 15.49 6.11 -9.25
CA LEU A 335 16.33 5.35 -10.19
C LEU A 335 16.85 4.04 -9.58
N PHE A 336 17.16 4.00 -8.28
CA PHE A 336 17.48 2.74 -7.60
C PHE A 336 16.31 1.77 -7.61
N ASP A 337 15.10 2.26 -7.34
CA ASP A 337 13.90 1.43 -7.37
C ASP A 337 13.61 0.92 -8.78
N LEU A 338 13.73 1.77 -9.80
CA LEU A 338 13.58 1.35 -11.20
C LEU A 338 14.61 0.29 -11.60
N LYS A 339 15.89 0.49 -11.25
CA LYS A 339 16.96 -0.47 -11.56
C LYS A 339 16.64 -1.87 -11.03
N SER A 340 16.14 -1.96 -9.80
CA SER A 340 15.76 -3.26 -9.20
C SER A 340 14.53 -3.92 -9.84
N LYS A 341 13.61 -3.13 -10.42
CA LYS A 341 12.38 -3.63 -11.04
C LYS A 341 12.53 -3.89 -12.53
N SER A 342 13.63 -3.45 -13.14
CA SER A 342 13.87 -3.47 -14.58
C SER A 342 15.19 -4.14 -14.94
N GLU A 343 15.46 -5.30 -14.33
CA GLU A 343 16.70 -6.07 -14.48
C GLU A 343 17.02 -6.43 -15.95
N THR A 344 16.01 -6.50 -16.82
CA THR A 344 16.16 -6.87 -18.24
C THR A 344 16.60 -5.71 -19.15
N ILE A 345 16.65 -4.48 -18.64
CA ILE A 345 16.92 -3.30 -19.47
C ILE A 345 18.41 -2.96 -19.40
N ASN A 346 19.10 -3.06 -20.54
CA ASN A 346 20.53 -2.76 -20.67
C ASN A 346 20.78 -1.24 -20.69
N LEU A 347 20.66 -0.61 -19.52
CA LEU A 347 21.00 0.79 -19.29
C LEU A 347 22.27 0.90 -18.44
N LYS A 348 23.13 1.86 -18.78
CA LYS A 348 24.25 2.25 -17.92
C LYS A 348 23.73 3.11 -16.77
N TRP A 349 23.12 2.47 -15.77
CA TRP A 349 22.46 3.12 -14.63
C TRP A 349 23.36 4.09 -13.86
N SER A 350 24.69 3.89 -13.86
CA SER A 350 25.64 4.84 -13.25
C SER A 350 25.51 6.24 -13.85
N ASP A 351 25.32 6.33 -15.15
CA ASP A 351 25.27 7.60 -15.87
C ASP A 351 23.97 8.35 -15.52
N TRP A 352 22.85 7.62 -15.42
CA TRP A 352 21.56 8.17 -15.00
C TRP A 352 21.55 8.62 -13.54
N LEU A 353 22.23 7.87 -12.65
CA LEU A 353 22.40 8.27 -11.25
C LEU A 353 23.28 9.53 -11.12
N GLU A 354 24.34 9.65 -11.92
CA GLU A 354 25.15 10.87 -11.99
C GLU A 354 24.34 12.07 -12.52
N LEU A 355 23.52 11.86 -13.55
CA LEU A 355 22.62 12.87 -14.10
C LEU A 355 21.64 13.38 -13.04
N ALA A 356 20.98 12.45 -12.32
CA ALA A 356 20.07 12.78 -11.23
C ALA A 356 20.75 13.57 -10.10
N GLN A 357 21.97 13.17 -9.72
CA GLN A 357 22.76 13.90 -8.73
C GLN A 357 23.13 15.30 -9.21
N THR A 358 23.48 15.44 -10.49
CA THR A 358 23.79 16.74 -11.11
C THR A 358 22.59 17.66 -11.04
N ILE A 359 21.42 17.23 -11.53
CA ILE A 359 20.18 18.03 -11.49
C ILE A 359 19.84 18.46 -10.06
N LYS A 360 19.96 17.53 -9.10
CA LYS A 360 19.70 17.81 -7.69
C LYS A 360 20.63 18.89 -7.13
N ASN A 361 21.93 18.79 -7.40
CA ASN A 361 22.92 19.76 -6.94
C ASN A 361 22.66 21.16 -7.52
N ILE A 362 22.41 21.24 -8.83
CA ILE A 362 22.09 22.49 -9.52
C ILE A 362 20.82 23.13 -8.93
N SER A 363 19.77 22.32 -8.76
CA SER A 363 18.49 22.78 -8.22
C SER A 363 18.63 23.34 -6.80
N ILE A 364 19.36 22.65 -5.91
CA ILE A 364 19.62 23.13 -4.55
C ILE A 364 20.38 24.46 -4.58
N HIS A 365 21.44 24.54 -5.40
CA HIS A 365 22.27 25.75 -5.50
C HIS A 365 21.45 26.96 -5.96
N LYS A 366 20.67 26.82 -7.04
CA LYS A 366 19.90 27.93 -7.61
C LYS A 366 18.70 28.32 -6.75
N THR A 367 17.94 27.36 -6.23
CA THR A 367 16.77 27.67 -5.39
C THR A 367 17.15 28.30 -4.06
N THR A 368 18.26 27.88 -3.45
CA THR A 368 18.77 28.51 -2.21
C THR A 368 19.28 29.93 -2.48
N SER A 369 19.90 30.17 -3.63
CA SER A 369 20.41 31.49 -4.02
C SER A 369 19.29 32.50 -4.30
N MET A 370 18.09 32.05 -4.68
CA MET A 370 16.92 32.92 -4.88
C MET A 370 16.19 33.30 -3.58
N GLN A 371 16.45 32.58 -2.48
CA GLN A 371 15.84 32.85 -1.16
C GLN A 371 16.66 33.80 -0.30
N LYS A 372 17.91 34.04 -0.66
CA LYS A 372 18.79 35.06 -0.08
C LYS A 372 18.66 36.35 -0.86
#